data_AF-A0A453JGW8-F1
#
_entry.id   AF-A0A453JGW8-F1
#
_cell.length_a   1.000
_cell.length_b   1.000
_cell.length_c   1.000
_cell.angle_alpha   90.00
_cell.angle_beta   90.00
_cell.angle_gamma   90.00
#
_symmetry.space_group_name_H-M   'P 1'
#
loop_
_entity.id
_entity.type
_entity.pdbx_description
1 polymer ?
#
loop_
_entity_poly.entity_id
_entity_poly.type
_entity_poly.pdbx_seq_one_letter_code
_entity_poly.pdbx_strand_id
1 'polypeptide(L)'
;MARASSLSLLLVLLVAAVAGARVPMDAAANTTLGELRVRHTLLGRKPQMGWNSWNHFYCGISEEVIRETADALINTGLAKLGYKYVNIDDCWAELNRDYQGNLVPNKRTFPSGIKALADYVHAKGLKLGIYSDAGTQTCSKQMPGSLDHEEQDVRTFASWGVDYLKYDNCNDAGRSVRERYTRISNAMKKYGKNIFFSICEW
;
A
#
# COMPACT_ATOMS: atom_id res chain seq x y z
N MET A 1 17.82 -74.13 12.58
CA MET A 1 18.35 -74.09 13.96
C MET A 1 17.34 -73.38 14.84
N ALA A 2 17.02 -74.00 15.99
CA ALA A 2 16.22 -73.52 17.15
C ALA A 2 14.78 -73.02 16.85
N ARG A 3 13.74 -73.84 17.10
CA ARG A 3 12.93 -73.95 18.34
C ARG A 3 12.30 -72.60 18.76
N ALA A 4 11.05 -72.49 19.15
CA ALA A 4 9.88 -73.35 19.26
C ALA A 4 8.73 -72.46 19.80
N SER A 5 7.48 -72.91 19.65
CA SER A 5 6.35 -72.73 20.59
C SER A 5 5.88 -71.29 20.95
N SER A 6 4.63 -70.97 21.24
CA SER A 6 3.30 -71.60 21.20
C SER A 6 2.34 -70.53 21.78
N LEU A 7 1.04 -70.67 21.48
CA LEU A 7 -0.13 -70.16 22.22
C LEU A 7 -0.56 -68.67 22.11
N SER A 8 -1.59 -68.48 21.27
CA SER A 8 -2.92 -67.89 21.52
C SER A 8 -3.19 -67.00 22.75
N LEU A 9 -3.47 -65.72 22.45
CA LEU A 9 -4.65 -64.90 22.78
C LEU A 9 -5.31 -65.05 24.18
N LEU A 10 -5.29 -63.98 25.00
CA LEU A 10 -6.48 -63.19 25.38
C LEU A 10 -6.12 -61.96 26.24
N LEU A 11 -7.13 -61.12 26.45
CA LEU A 11 -7.12 -59.67 26.47
C LEU A 11 -7.01 -59.03 27.87
N VAL A 12 -6.48 -57.82 27.83
CA VAL A 12 -6.31 -56.78 28.84
C VAL A 12 -7.56 -56.51 29.70
N LEU A 13 -7.36 -56.33 31.01
CA LEU A 13 -8.04 -55.36 31.87
C LEU A 13 -7.35 -55.30 33.24
N LEU A 14 -6.59 -54.25 33.51
CA LEU A 14 -6.19 -53.89 34.87
C LEU A 14 -6.58 -52.44 35.15
N VAL A 15 -7.54 -52.31 36.05
CA VAL A 15 -7.98 -51.05 36.66
C VAL A 15 -6.91 -50.61 37.65
N ALA A 16 -6.36 -49.41 37.47
CA ALA A 16 -5.48 -48.78 38.46
C ALA A 16 -6.16 -47.53 39.03
N ALA A 17 -6.13 -47.46 40.35
CA ALA A 17 -6.88 -46.57 41.23
C ALA A 17 -6.53 -45.07 41.08
N VAL A 18 -7.55 -44.24 41.28
CA VAL A 18 -7.46 -42.78 41.41
C VAL A 18 -7.08 -42.42 42.84
N ALA A 19 -5.98 -41.69 43.03
CA ALA A 19 -5.68 -40.95 44.25
C ALA A 19 -4.98 -39.62 43.87
N GLY A 20 -5.49 -38.53 44.45
CA GLY A 20 -5.39 -37.17 43.95
C GLY A 20 -4.00 -36.51 43.93
N ALA A 21 -3.82 -35.66 42.92
CA ALA A 21 -2.93 -34.51 42.99
C ALA A 21 -3.78 -33.24 42.78
N ARG A 22 -3.69 -32.31 43.74
CA ARG A 22 -4.32 -30.97 43.66
C ARG A 22 -3.68 -30.23 42.49
N VAL A 23 -4.49 -29.81 41.52
CA VAL A 23 -4.06 -28.85 40.49
C VAL A 23 -3.93 -27.48 41.16
N PRO A 24 -2.76 -26.82 41.13
CA PRO A 24 -2.66 -25.42 41.51
C PRO A 24 -3.54 -24.62 40.55
N MET A 25 -4.45 -23.83 41.12
CA MET A 25 -5.23 -22.88 40.35
C MET A 25 -4.26 -21.78 39.89
N ASP A 26 -3.65 -21.98 38.73
CA ASP A 26 -2.81 -20.96 38.10
C ASP A 26 -3.62 -19.68 37.99
N ALA A 27 -3.06 -18.62 38.58
CA ALA A 27 -3.57 -17.28 38.52
C ALA A 27 -3.79 -16.91 37.05
N ALA A 28 -5.05 -16.88 36.65
CA ALA A 28 -5.48 -16.47 35.33
C ALA A 28 -4.97 -15.05 35.06
N ALA A 29 -3.90 -14.99 34.27
CA ALA A 29 -3.61 -14.00 33.25
C ALA A 29 -4.31 -12.65 33.45
N ASN A 30 -3.78 -11.83 34.35
CA ASN A 30 -4.01 -10.38 34.33
C ASN A 30 -3.08 -9.79 33.24
N THR A 31 -3.29 -10.21 31.99
CA THR A 31 -2.62 -9.63 30.84
C THR A 31 -3.30 -8.29 30.61
N THR A 32 -2.64 -7.24 31.08
CA THR A 32 -2.96 -5.84 30.84
C THR A 32 -3.52 -5.63 29.43
N LEU A 33 -4.69 -5.00 29.36
CA LEU A 33 -5.38 -4.44 28.18
C LEU A 33 -4.55 -3.33 27.50
N GLY A 34 -3.25 -3.57 27.31
CA GLY A 34 -2.24 -2.56 27.09
C GLY A 34 -1.28 -2.91 25.98
N GLU A 35 -1.63 -3.73 24.99
CA GLU A 35 -0.72 -3.94 23.84
C GLU A 35 -1.35 -4.50 22.55
N LEU A 36 -2.57 -4.07 22.19
CA LEU A 36 -3.04 -4.15 20.80
C LEU A 36 -3.45 -2.78 20.25
N ARG A 37 -2.61 -1.77 20.45
CA ARG A 37 -2.60 -0.64 19.51
C ARG A 37 -1.98 -1.18 18.23
N VAL A 38 -2.84 -1.58 17.27
CA VAL A 38 -2.47 -1.50 15.86
C VAL A 38 -1.93 -0.09 15.70
N ARG A 39 -0.60 0.04 15.54
CA ARG A 39 0.01 1.31 15.19
C ARG A 39 -0.51 1.62 13.79
N HIS A 40 -1.68 2.24 13.71
CA HIS A 40 -2.01 3.02 12.54
C HIS A 40 -0.82 3.96 12.38
N THR A 41 -0.10 3.82 11.27
CA THR A 41 0.91 4.80 10.88
C THR A 41 0.14 6.12 10.81
N LEU A 42 0.29 6.96 11.83
CA LEU A 42 -0.40 8.23 11.89
C LEU A 42 0.30 9.16 10.90
N LEU A 43 -0.10 9.06 9.63
CA LEU A 43 0.28 9.97 8.55
C LEU A 43 -0.46 11.30 8.73
N GLY A 44 0.09 12.38 8.16
CA GLY A 44 -0.61 13.68 8.14
C GLY A 44 -0.85 14.34 9.50
N ARG A 45 -0.05 14.02 10.54
CA ARG A 45 -0.12 14.75 11.83
C ARG A 45 0.23 16.23 11.71
N LYS A 46 0.97 16.59 10.67
CA LYS A 46 1.22 17.95 10.21
C LYS A 46 0.85 18.01 8.73
N PRO A 47 0.54 19.20 8.18
CA PRO A 47 0.34 19.36 6.75
C PRO A 47 1.51 18.75 5.96
N GLN A 48 1.18 18.02 4.90
CA GLN A 48 2.16 17.50 3.96
C GLN A 48 2.93 18.64 3.32
N MET A 49 4.23 18.46 3.11
CA MET A 49 5.10 19.43 2.46
C MET A 49 5.88 18.75 1.35
N GLY A 50 5.92 19.37 0.18
CA GLY A 50 6.52 18.77 -1.00
C GLY A 50 6.28 19.59 -2.25
N TRP A 51 6.37 18.90 -3.37
CA TRP A 51 6.19 19.42 -4.72
C TRP A 51 5.24 18.51 -5.50
N ASN A 52 4.55 19.08 -6.48
CA ASN A 52 3.69 18.35 -7.41
C ASN A 52 3.94 18.84 -8.84
N SER A 53 3.92 17.93 -9.82
CA SER A 53 4.27 18.23 -11.21
C SER A 53 3.28 19.13 -11.96
N TRP A 54 2.01 19.16 -11.54
CA TRP A 54 0.91 19.64 -12.38
C TRP A 54 0.99 21.12 -12.76
N ASN A 55 1.18 22.01 -11.77
CA ASN A 55 1.05 23.46 -11.97
C ASN A 55 2.02 24.05 -13.01
N HIS A 56 3.12 23.35 -13.31
CA HIS A 56 4.10 23.79 -14.30
C HIS A 56 4.15 22.86 -15.51
N PHE A 57 4.24 21.54 -15.27
CA PHE A 57 4.49 20.58 -16.35
C PHE A 57 3.21 20.04 -16.99
N TYR A 58 2.06 20.13 -16.32
CA TYR A 58 0.82 19.47 -16.77
C TYR A 58 1.10 18.01 -17.15
N CYS A 59 0.78 17.61 -18.40
CA CYS A 59 1.08 16.28 -18.93
C CYS A 59 2.46 16.16 -19.59
N GLY A 60 3.27 17.22 -19.60
CA GLY A 60 4.66 17.21 -20.06
C GLY A 60 5.62 16.70 -18.99
N ILE A 61 5.30 15.57 -18.35
CA ILE A 61 6.08 15.00 -17.23
C ILE A 61 6.85 13.74 -17.66
N SER A 62 8.03 13.53 -17.08
CA SER A 62 8.89 12.37 -17.31
C SER A 62 9.65 11.97 -16.05
N GLU A 63 10.21 10.75 -16.02
CA GLU A 63 11.06 10.30 -14.93
C GLU A 63 12.30 11.17 -14.73
N GLU A 64 12.83 11.77 -15.81
CA GLU A 64 13.96 12.69 -15.76
C GLU A 64 13.60 13.93 -14.95
N VAL A 65 12.48 14.58 -15.29
CA VAL A 65 11.99 15.77 -14.55
C VAL A 65 11.77 15.44 -13.07
N ILE A 66 11.24 14.26 -12.74
CA ILE A 66 11.03 13.85 -11.34
C ILE A 66 12.37 13.64 -10.62
N ARG A 67 13.36 13.01 -11.26
CA ARG A 67 14.70 12.81 -10.69
C ARG A 67 15.40 14.15 -10.45
N GLU A 68 15.40 15.04 -11.44
CA GLU A 68 15.99 16.38 -11.34
C GLU A 68 15.30 17.24 -10.27
N THR A 69 13.98 17.13 -10.15
CA THR A 69 13.23 17.81 -9.10
C THR A 69 13.60 17.28 -7.71
N ALA A 70 13.76 15.97 -7.57
CA ALA A 70 14.23 15.37 -6.33
C ALA A 70 15.65 15.84 -5.97
N ASP A 71 16.55 15.92 -6.94
CA ASP A 71 17.88 16.52 -6.77
C ASP A 71 17.80 17.99 -6.35
N ALA A 72 16.96 18.78 -7.00
CA ALA A 72 16.78 20.19 -6.69
C ALA A 72 16.28 20.40 -5.26
N LEU A 73 15.33 19.59 -4.77
CA LEU A 73 14.86 19.69 -3.37
C LEU A 73 15.99 19.46 -2.35
N ILE A 74 16.95 18.59 -2.67
CA ILE A 74 18.14 18.37 -1.82
C ILE A 74 19.10 19.55 -1.94
N ASN A 75 19.48 19.91 -3.17
CA ASN A 75 20.54 20.89 -3.44
C ASN A 75 20.15 22.32 -3.01
N THR A 76 18.88 22.68 -3.14
CA THR A 76 18.36 23.98 -2.69
C THR A 76 18.12 24.04 -1.17
N GLY A 77 18.19 22.92 -0.46
CA GLY A 77 17.94 22.83 0.97
C GLY A 77 16.46 22.78 1.36
N LEU A 78 15.51 22.80 0.41
CA LEU A 78 14.07 22.70 0.70
C LEU A 78 13.72 21.39 1.42
N ALA A 79 14.38 20.28 1.08
CA ALA A 79 14.21 19.02 1.79
C ALA A 79 14.54 19.12 3.29
N LYS A 80 15.57 19.90 3.66
CA LYS A 80 15.95 20.16 5.06
C LYS A 80 14.89 20.98 5.80
N LEU A 81 14.12 21.80 5.07
CA LEU A 81 13.00 22.58 5.62
C LEU A 81 11.68 21.79 5.70
N GLY A 82 11.66 20.55 5.20
CA GLY A 82 10.51 19.64 5.34
C GLY A 82 9.77 19.30 4.05
N TYR A 83 10.18 19.86 2.90
CA TYR A 83 9.60 19.49 1.59
C TYR A 83 10.07 18.08 1.19
N LYS A 84 9.25 17.07 1.48
CA LYS A 84 9.63 15.65 1.39
C LYS A 84 8.90 14.87 0.31
N TYR A 85 7.70 15.27 -0.06
CA TYR A 85 6.90 14.58 -1.06
C TYR A 85 7.22 15.08 -2.47
N VAL A 86 7.61 14.19 -3.38
CA VAL A 86 7.78 14.44 -4.81
C VAL A 86 6.62 13.76 -5.52
N ASN A 87 5.56 14.51 -5.79
CA ASN A 87 4.30 13.95 -6.28
C ASN A 87 4.22 14.04 -7.81
N ILE A 88 4.10 12.87 -8.44
CA ILE A 88 3.72 12.75 -9.84
C ILE A 88 2.20 12.96 -9.93
N ASP A 89 1.78 13.91 -10.76
CA ASP A 89 0.35 14.14 -11.06
C ASP A 89 -0.12 13.28 -12.25
N ASP A 90 -1.17 13.67 -12.95
CA ASP A 90 -1.73 12.93 -14.10
C ASP A 90 -0.71 12.66 -15.23
N CYS A 91 -1.10 11.83 -16.21
CA CYS A 91 -0.34 11.53 -17.42
C CYS A 91 0.96 10.70 -17.24
N TRP A 92 1.10 9.95 -16.15
CA TRP A 92 2.29 9.11 -15.90
C TRP A 92 2.19 7.68 -16.46
N ALA A 93 0.98 7.18 -16.72
CA ALA A 93 0.74 5.82 -17.17
C ALA A 93 0.47 5.73 -18.68
N GLU A 94 0.49 4.51 -19.22
CA GLU A 94 -0.06 4.18 -20.52
C GLU A 94 -1.58 4.39 -20.54
N LEU A 95 -2.13 4.63 -21.73
CA LEU A 95 -3.57 4.83 -21.93
C LEU A 95 -4.41 3.61 -21.52
N ASN A 96 -3.82 2.41 -21.63
CA ASN A 96 -4.50 1.15 -21.36
C ASN A 96 -3.77 0.38 -20.26
N ARG A 97 -4.56 -0.32 -19.44
CA ARG A 97 -4.06 -1.35 -18.53
C ARG A 97 -3.46 -2.51 -19.32
N ASP A 98 -2.58 -3.29 -18.68
CA ASP A 98 -2.09 -4.53 -19.25
C ASP A 98 -3.17 -5.63 -19.28
N TYR A 99 -2.84 -6.80 -19.84
CA TYR A 99 -3.76 -7.94 -19.94
C TYR A 99 -4.18 -8.53 -18.58
N GLN A 100 -3.49 -8.17 -17.50
CA GLN A 100 -3.83 -8.56 -16.12
C GLN A 100 -4.62 -7.47 -15.40
N GLY A 101 -4.93 -6.35 -16.07
CA GLY A 101 -5.65 -5.21 -15.52
C GLY A 101 -4.79 -4.25 -14.70
N ASN A 102 -3.46 -4.34 -14.75
CA ASN A 102 -2.59 -3.42 -14.00
C ASN A 102 -2.41 -2.10 -14.75
N LEU A 103 -2.28 -1.00 -14.00
CA LEU A 103 -1.73 0.24 -14.53
C LEU A 103 -0.27 0.01 -14.98
N VAL A 104 0.09 0.56 -16.13
CA VAL A 104 1.42 0.41 -16.73
C VAL A 104 2.07 1.79 -16.78
N PRO A 105 3.26 2.01 -16.21
CA PRO A 105 3.99 3.27 -16.39
C PRO A 105 4.25 3.53 -17.87
N ASN A 106 4.08 4.77 -18.31
CA ASN A 106 4.29 5.13 -19.71
C ASN A 106 5.74 4.81 -20.13
N LYS A 107 5.92 3.96 -21.14
CA LYS A 107 7.25 3.45 -21.50
C LYS A 107 8.16 4.50 -22.13
N ARG A 108 7.60 5.61 -22.62
CA ARG A 108 8.38 6.71 -23.20
C ARG A 108 8.83 7.70 -22.14
N THR A 109 7.95 8.07 -21.23
CA THR A 109 8.24 9.09 -20.22
C THR A 109 8.72 8.51 -18.89
N PHE A 110 8.41 7.25 -18.57
CA PHE A 110 8.84 6.51 -17.38
C PHE A 110 9.42 5.13 -17.75
N PRO A 111 10.43 5.04 -18.64
CA PRO A 111 10.99 3.77 -19.13
C PRO A 111 11.54 2.84 -18.03
N SER A 112 12.01 3.38 -16.90
CA SER A 112 12.51 2.60 -15.77
C SER A 112 11.40 2.05 -14.87
N GLY A 113 10.17 2.52 -15.05
CA GLY A 113 9.02 2.22 -14.20
C GLY A 113 9.03 2.97 -12.86
N ILE A 114 7.86 3.00 -12.21
CA ILE A 114 7.65 3.78 -10.97
C ILE A 114 8.46 3.25 -9.80
N LYS A 115 8.66 1.93 -9.69
CA LYS A 115 9.46 1.35 -8.60
C LYS A 115 10.89 1.88 -8.60
N ALA A 116 11.56 1.87 -9.75
CA ALA A 116 12.93 2.37 -9.86
C ALA A 116 13.02 3.88 -9.56
N LEU A 117 11.96 4.63 -9.89
CA LEU A 117 11.87 6.05 -9.56
C LEU A 117 11.64 6.28 -8.07
N ALA A 118 10.79 5.47 -7.42
CA ALA A 118 10.58 5.51 -5.98
C ALA A 118 11.88 5.20 -5.23
N ASP A 119 12.59 4.14 -5.62
CA ASP A 119 13.88 3.76 -5.01
C ASP A 119 14.90 4.92 -5.10
N TYR A 120 14.95 5.62 -6.24
CA TYR A 120 15.81 6.78 -6.42
C TYR A 120 15.41 7.96 -5.50
N VAL A 121 14.12 8.26 -5.39
CA VAL A 121 13.61 9.32 -4.51
C VAL A 121 13.85 8.97 -3.04
N HIS A 122 13.66 7.71 -2.66
CA HIS A 122 13.92 7.20 -1.30
C HIS A 122 15.40 7.25 -0.93
N ALA A 123 16.31 6.96 -1.87
CA ALA A 123 17.75 7.07 -1.64
C ALA A 123 18.20 8.50 -1.26
N LYS A 124 17.39 9.51 -1.55
CA LYS A 124 17.60 10.92 -1.15
C LYS A 124 16.91 11.30 0.16
N GLY A 125 16.23 10.36 0.81
CA GLY A 125 15.43 10.61 2.01
C GLY A 125 14.11 11.35 1.74
N LEU A 126 13.67 11.37 0.47
CA LEU A 126 12.39 11.93 0.03
C LEU A 126 11.34 10.81 -0.09
N LYS A 127 10.11 11.18 -0.45
CA LYS A 127 8.95 10.30 -0.60
C LYS A 127 8.32 10.49 -1.97
N LEU A 128 7.88 9.42 -2.62
CA LEU A 128 7.25 9.50 -3.93
C LEU A 128 5.73 9.50 -3.82
N GLY A 129 5.08 10.47 -4.47
CA GLY A 129 3.64 10.46 -4.65
C GLY A 129 3.22 10.10 -6.07
N ILE A 130 2.03 9.56 -6.19
CA ILE A 130 1.39 9.21 -7.45
C ILE A 130 -0.04 9.75 -7.49
N TYR A 131 -0.63 9.70 -8.67
CA TYR A 131 -1.98 10.16 -8.97
C TYR A 131 -2.83 9.05 -9.57
N SER A 132 -4.10 9.04 -9.20
CA SER A 132 -5.16 8.34 -9.93
C SER A 132 -6.49 9.08 -9.73
N ASP A 133 -7.56 8.51 -10.24
CA ASP A 133 -8.90 9.07 -10.22
C ASP A 133 -9.90 8.05 -9.64
N ALA A 134 -10.85 8.54 -8.86
CA ALA A 134 -12.07 7.84 -8.46
C ALA A 134 -13.04 7.70 -9.65
N GLY A 135 -12.57 7.31 -10.83
CA GLY A 135 -13.32 7.30 -12.07
C GLY A 135 -12.77 6.27 -13.05
N THR A 136 -13.38 6.17 -14.23
CA THR A 136 -12.94 5.21 -15.26
C THR A 136 -11.67 5.67 -15.99
N GLN A 137 -11.48 6.99 -16.12
CA GLN A 137 -10.29 7.64 -16.67
C GLN A 137 -9.92 8.83 -15.78
N THR A 138 -8.67 9.25 -15.84
CA THR A 138 -8.24 10.49 -15.17
C THR A 138 -8.80 11.73 -15.84
N CYS A 139 -8.67 12.89 -15.19
CA CYS A 139 -9.17 14.16 -15.71
C CYS A 139 -8.59 14.54 -17.08
N SER A 140 -7.30 14.24 -17.35
CA SER A 140 -6.70 14.43 -18.68
C SER A 140 -7.20 13.44 -19.74
N LYS A 141 -7.82 12.33 -19.30
CA LYS A 141 -8.21 11.18 -20.13
C LYS A 141 -7.06 10.49 -20.86
N GLN A 142 -5.81 10.72 -20.42
CA GLN A 142 -4.62 10.11 -21.00
C GLN A 142 -4.23 8.79 -20.34
N MET A 143 -4.87 8.43 -19.23
CA MET A 143 -4.65 7.16 -18.55
C MET A 143 -5.92 6.67 -17.81
N PRO A 144 -5.98 5.37 -17.45
CA PRO A 144 -7.09 4.82 -16.68
C PRO A 144 -7.17 5.43 -15.29
N GLY A 145 -8.40 5.62 -14.79
CA GLY A 145 -8.65 5.82 -13.37
C GLY A 145 -8.66 4.47 -12.63
N SER A 146 -8.95 4.50 -11.34
CA SER A 146 -8.90 3.33 -10.46
C SER A 146 -10.27 2.82 -10.02
N LEU A 147 -11.37 3.37 -10.54
CA LEU A 147 -12.71 2.87 -10.22
C LEU A 147 -12.83 1.38 -10.58
N ASP A 148 -13.30 0.58 -9.63
CA ASP A 148 -13.41 -0.90 -9.70
C ASP A 148 -12.08 -1.67 -9.77
N HIS A 149 -10.94 -0.98 -9.69
CA HIS A 149 -9.59 -1.57 -9.59
C HIS A 149 -8.88 -1.17 -8.28
N GLU A 150 -9.60 -0.67 -7.27
CA GLU A 150 -8.99 0.02 -6.13
C GLU A 150 -8.04 -0.89 -5.33
N GLU A 151 -8.44 -2.14 -5.07
CA GLU A 151 -7.58 -3.09 -4.35
C GLU A 151 -6.32 -3.45 -5.15
N GLN A 152 -6.47 -3.66 -6.46
CA GLN A 152 -5.37 -4.00 -7.36
C GLN A 152 -4.37 -2.84 -7.43
N ASP A 153 -4.86 -1.64 -7.69
CA ASP A 153 -4.01 -0.47 -7.89
C ASP A 153 -3.28 -0.08 -6.59
N VAL A 154 -3.95 -0.12 -5.44
CA VAL A 154 -3.27 0.17 -4.17
C VAL A 154 -2.19 -0.86 -3.86
N ARG A 155 -2.40 -2.15 -4.17
CA ARG A 155 -1.34 -3.18 -4.05
C ARG A 155 -0.17 -2.88 -4.99
N THR A 156 -0.46 -2.48 -6.22
CA THR A 156 0.55 -2.09 -7.21
C THR A 156 1.36 -0.89 -6.71
N PHE A 157 0.70 0.18 -6.26
CA PHE A 157 1.38 1.36 -5.68
C PHE A 157 2.24 1.01 -4.47
N ALA A 158 1.73 0.18 -3.56
CA ALA A 158 2.50 -0.31 -2.42
C ALA A 158 3.72 -1.13 -2.87
N SER A 159 3.57 -2.00 -3.88
CA SER A 159 4.68 -2.80 -4.44
C SER A 159 5.76 -1.95 -5.11
N TRP A 160 5.38 -0.79 -5.64
CA TRP A 160 6.29 0.19 -6.23
C TRP A 160 6.94 1.12 -5.19
N GLY A 161 6.54 1.06 -3.92
CA GLY A 161 7.08 1.94 -2.87
C GLY A 161 6.50 3.36 -2.90
N VAL A 162 5.29 3.55 -3.41
CA VAL A 162 4.60 4.86 -3.35
C VAL A 162 4.27 5.22 -1.90
N ASP A 163 4.43 6.48 -1.54
CA ASP A 163 4.20 7.04 -0.20
C ASP A 163 2.99 7.98 -0.12
N TYR A 164 2.44 8.38 -1.25
CA TYR A 164 1.35 9.36 -1.35
C TYR A 164 0.47 9.07 -2.56
N LEU A 165 -0.84 9.14 -2.40
CA LEU A 165 -1.83 9.03 -3.48
C LEU A 165 -2.70 10.29 -3.49
N LYS A 166 -2.63 11.09 -4.56
CA LYS A 166 -3.67 12.04 -4.95
C LYS A 166 -4.75 11.28 -5.71
N TYR A 167 -6.01 11.47 -5.33
CA TYR A 167 -7.14 10.71 -5.88
C TYR A 167 -8.28 11.63 -6.31
N ASP A 168 -8.38 11.81 -7.62
CA ASP A 168 -9.26 12.77 -8.29
C ASP A 168 -10.71 12.28 -8.44
N ASN A 169 -11.56 13.04 -9.13
CA ASN A 169 -13.01 12.81 -9.19
C ASN A 169 -13.64 12.96 -10.59
N CYS A 170 -12.87 12.84 -11.67
CA CYS A 170 -13.41 12.90 -13.03
C CYS A 170 -14.02 11.55 -13.46
N ASN A 171 -14.81 11.55 -14.54
CA ASN A 171 -15.33 10.33 -15.18
C ASN A 171 -15.96 9.31 -14.21
N ASP A 172 -16.81 9.79 -13.31
CA ASP A 172 -17.33 9.09 -12.13
C ASP A 172 -18.29 7.91 -12.38
N ALA A 173 -18.59 7.63 -13.65
CA ALA A 173 -19.57 6.64 -14.09
C ALA A 173 -20.98 6.81 -13.45
N GLY A 174 -21.35 8.04 -13.07
CA GLY A 174 -22.62 8.34 -12.40
C GLY A 174 -22.72 7.79 -10.97
N ARG A 175 -21.61 7.35 -10.38
CA ARG A 175 -21.57 6.80 -9.00
C ARG A 175 -21.22 7.90 -8.00
N SER A 176 -21.78 7.80 -6.80
CA SER A 176 -21.63 8.86 -5.79
C SER A 176 -20.19 9.01 -5.30
N VAL A 177 -19.79 10.24 -4.97
CA VAL A 177 -18.49 10.55 -4.34
C VAL A 177 -18.27 9.67 -3.11
N ARG A 178 -19.27 9.59 -2.21
CA ARG A 178 -19.16 8.78 -0.98
C ARG A 178 -18.88 7.32 -1.29
N GLU A 179 -19.54 6.73 -2.27
CA GLU A 179 -19.31 5.33 -2.65
C GLU A 179 -17.87 5.14 -3.15
N ARG A 180 -17.46 5.89 -4.16
CA ARG A 180 -16.16 5.71 -4.83
C ARG A 180 -14.99 5.98 -3.89
N TYR A 181 -15.06 7.06 -3.10
CA TYR A 181 -14.05 7.36 -2.09
C TYR A 181 -14.03 6.36 -0.92
N THR A 182 -15.17 5.75 -0.57
CA THR A 182 -15.20 4.67 0.43
C THR A 182 -14.43 3.44 -0.06
N ARG A 183 -14.57 3.09 -1.34
CA ARG A 183 -13.88 1.93 -1.95
C ARG A 183 -12.37 2.08 -1.87
N ILE A 184 -11.82 3.19 -2.37
CA ILE A 184 -10.38 3.45 -2.28
C ILE A 184 -9.91 3.61 -0.83
N SER A 185 -10.71 4.24 0.06
CA SER A 185 -10.35 4.37 1.48
C SER A 185 -10.18 2.99 2.14
N ASN A 186 -11.04 2.04 1.81
CA ASN A 186 -10.94 0.67 2.30
C ASN A 186 -9.72 -0.07 1.73
N ALA A 187 -9.45 0.09 0.43
CA ALA A 187 -8.24 -0.46 -0.19
C ALA A 187 -6.95 0.09 0.45
N MET A 188 -6.90 1.41 0.69
CA MET A 188 -5.78 2.09 1.35
C MET A 188 -5.55 1.59 2.77
N LYS A 189 -6.61 1.43 3.58
CA LYS A 189 -6.49 0.86 4.94
C LYS A 189 -5.94 -0.57 4.94
N LYS A 190 -6.25 -1.36 3.91
CA LYS A 190 -5.88 -2.78 3.82
C LYS A 190 -4.48 -2.98 3.25
N TYR A 191 -4.16 -2.31 2.14
CA TYR A 191 -2.93 -2.55 1.36
C TYR A 191 -1.98 -1.36 1.32
N GLY A 192 -2.48 -0.14 1.58
CA GLY A 192 -1.73 1.11 1.48
C GLY A 192 -1.47 1.80 2.83
N LYS A 193 -1.24 1.04 3.91
CA LYS A 193 -1.16 1.58 5.29
C LYS A 193 -0.13 2.70 5.49
N ASN A 194 0.89 2.77 4.64
CA ASN A 194 1.94 3.77 4.68
C ASN A 194 1.84 4.82 3.55
N ILE A 195 0.76 4.79 2.77
CA ILE A 195 0.50 5.72 1.67
C ILE A 195 -0.41 6.84 2.18
N PHE A 196 0.06 8.08 2.12
CA PHE A 196 -0.74 9.26 2.45
C PHE A 196 -1.90 9.38 1.46
N PHE A 197 -3.12 9.60 1.93
CA PHE A 197 -4.31 9.66 1.09
C PHE A 197 -4.84 11.10 0.95
N SER A 198 -4.80 11.63 -0.26
CA SER A 198 -5.20 12.99 -0.60
C SER A 198 -6.43 12.99 -1.52
N ILE A 199 -7.57 13.37 -0.97
CA ILE A 199 -8.84 13.49 -1.69
C ILE A 199 -8.85 14.77 -2.54
N CYS A 200 -9.30 14.67 -3.80
CA CYS A 200 -9.40 15.78 -4.75
C CYS A 200 -10.73 15.63 -5.52
N GLU A 201 -11.77 16.40 -5.19
CA GLU A 201 -13.13 16.10 -5.65
C GLU A 201 -13.92 17.21 -6.35
N TRP A 202 -13.22 18.20 -6.94
CA TRP A 202 -13.85 19.40 -7.52
C TRP A 202 -13.78 19.48 -9.03
#